data_AF-A0A3R6F6E8-F1
#
_entry.id   AF-A0A3R6F6E8-F1
#
_cell.length_a   1.000
_cell.length_b   1.000
_cell.length_c   1.000
_cell.angle_alpha   90.00
_cell.angle_beta   90.00
_cell.angle_gamma   90.00
#
_symmetry.space_group_name_H-M   'P 1'
#
loop_
_entity.id
_entity.type
_entity.pdbx_description
1 polymer ?
#
loop_
_entity_poly.entity_id
_entity_poly.type
_entity_poly.pdbx_seq_one_letter_code
_entity_poly.pdbx_strand_id
1 'polypeptide(L)'
;MGRYNQVLDYRLFEKSFRMEHMSFGMAIEALKYGLAVRRSGWNGKGLFVVKQIPAHITEEIIPKMQSLPQSAKDLILKGKGFVDYTSQCLIYNENTGRADSWVPSISDVFAEDWEVVG
;
A
#
# COMPACT_ATOMS: atom_id res chain seq x y z
N MET A 1 4.79 25.32 -10.77
CA MET A 1 3.97 24.19 -11.25
C MET A 1 3.50 23.40 -10.04
N GLY A 2 2.21 23.06 -9.95
CA GLY A 2 1.64 22.43 -8.76
C GLY A 2 2.10 20.97 -8.59
N ARG A 3 2.12 20.48 -7.34
CA ARG A 3 2.50 19.10 -6.98
C ARG A 3 1.70 18.03 -7.75
N TYR A 4 0.49 18.36 -8.20
CA TYR A 4 -0.36 17.52 -9.06
C TYR A 4 0.20 17.33 -10.48
N ASN A 5 0.80 18.37 -11.06
CA ASN A 5 1.38 18.30 -12.41
C ASN A 5 2.58 17.35 -12.45
N GLN A 6 3.37 17.28 -11.36
CA GLN A 6 4.51 16.36 -11.28
C GLN A 6 4.08 14.89 -11.32
N VAL A 7 2.93 14.55 -10.70
CA VAL A 7 2.38 13.18 -10.72
C VAL A 7 1.80 12.84 -12.09
N LEU A 8 1.17 13.81 -12.76
CA LEU A 8 0.73 13.64 -14.16
C LEU A 8 1.91 13.52 -15.12
N ASP A 9 2.97 14.32 -14.93
CA ASP A 9 4.19 14.27 -15.72
C ASP A 9 4.89 12.91 -15.58
N TYR A 10 4.90 12.29 -14.39
CA TYR A 10 5.37 10.91 -14.21
C TYR A 10 4.60 9.90 -15.08
N ARG A 11 3.27 9.99 -15.12
CA ARG A 11 2.42 9.11 -15.94
C ARG A 11 2.65 9.28 -17.44
N LEU A 12 3.03 10.48 -17.87
CA LEU A 12 3.20 10.82 -19.27
C LEU A 12 4.65 10.63 -19.77
N PHE A 13 5.64 10.72 -18.87
CA PHE A 13 7.06 10.82 -19.22
C PHE A 13 7.96 9.87 -18.39
N GLU A 14 7.49 8.63 -18.18
CA GLU A 14 8.02 7.50 -17.39
C GLU A 14 9.55 7.24 -17.32
N LYS A 15 10.41 7.92 -18.10
CA LYS A 15 11.82 7.52 -18.28
C LYS A 15 12.91 8.42 -17.72
N SER A 16 12.63 9.60 -17.17
CA SER A 16 13.72 10.47 -16.69
C SER A 16 13.50 11.23 -15.40
N PHE A 17 12.37 11.07 -14.73
CA PHE A 17 12.09 11.79 -13.49
C PHE A 17 12.08 10.84 -12.28
N ARG A 18 13.24 10.70 -11.63
CA ARG A 18 13.30 10.08 -10.31
C ARG A 18 12.80 11.10 -9.31
N MET A 19 11.58 10.89 -8.80
CA MET A 19 11.04 11.67 -7.68
C MET A 19 11.71 11.19 -6.38
N GLU A 20 13.01 11.46 -6.29
CA GLU A 20 13.77 11.36 -5.04
C GLU A 20 13.39 12.58 -4.19
N HIS A 21 13.17 12.37 -2.89
CA HIS A 21 12.77 13.40 -1.91
C HIS A 21 11.31 13.87 -1.94
N MET A 22 10.36 12.95 -2.08
CA MET A 22 8.94 13.26 -1.92
C MET A 22 8.56 13.48 -0.44
N SER A 23 7.62 14.40 -0.21
CA SER A 23 6.90 14.50 1.06
C SER A 23 5.93 13.32 1.24
N PHE A 24 5.54 13.04 2.49
CA PHE A 24 4.50 12.05 2.79
C PHE A 24 3.18 12.29 2.02
N GLY A 25 2.76 13.54 1.87
CA GLY A 25 1.54 13.86 1.11
C GLY A 25 1.62 13.42 -0.36
N MET A 26 2.80 13.55 -0.98
CA MET A 26 3.04 13.08 -2.35
C MET A 26 3.08 11.55 -2.41
N ALA A 27 3.65 10.89 -1.40
CA ALA A 27 3.62 9.43 -1.29
C ALA A 27 2.18 8.89 -1.19
N ILE A 28 1.30 9.57 -0.44
CA ILE A 28 -0.12 9.22 -0.36
C ILE A 28 -0.84 9.39 -1.70
N GLU A 29 -0.55 10.45 -2.46
CA GLU A 29 -1.12 10.60 -3.81
C GLU A 29 -0.62 9.48 -4.74
N ALA A 30 0.67 9.15 -4.73
CA ALA A 30 1.22 8.03 -5.49
C ALA A 30 0.52 6.70 -5.14
N LEU A 31 0.30 6.43 -3.85
CA LEU A 31 -0.45 5.27 -3.37
C LEU A 31 -1.90 5.25 -3.86
N LYS A 32 -2.61 6.39 -3.85
CA LYS A 32 -3.96 6.49 -4.42
C LYS A 32 -3.97 6.16 -5.91
N TYR A 33 -2.88 6.48 -6.62
CA TYR A 33 -2.69 6.14 -8.02
C TYR A 33 -2.22 4.71 -8.28
N GLY A 34 -2.07 3.88 -7.23
CA GLY A 34 -1.68 2.48 -7.34
C GLY A 34 -0.17 2.25 -7.47
N LEU A 35 0.64 3.28 -7.26
CA LEU A 35 2.09 3.17 -7.29
C LEU A 35 2.61 2.61 -5.96
N ALA A 36 3.73 1.88 -6.03
CA ALA A 36 4.48 1.46 -4.85
C ALA A 36 5.42 2.59 -4.41
N VAL A 37 5.53 2.82 -3.11
CA VAL A 37 6.42 3.85 -2.55
C VAL A 37 7.32 3.27 -1.48
N ARG A 38 8.49 3.87 -1.28
CA ARG A 38 9.39 3.52 -0.17
C ARG A 38 10.07 4.76 0.38
N ARG A 39 10.69 4.63 1.54
CA ARG A 39 11.60 5.63 2.08
C ARG A 39 13.04 5.18 1.86
N SER A 40 13.88 6.07 1.36
CA SER A 40 15.31 5.77 1.20
C SER A 40 16.02 5.61 2.55
N GLY A 41 15.52 6.26 3.62
CA GLY A 41 16.04 6.15 4.98
C GLY A 41 15.59 4.95 5.80
N TRP A 42 14.78 4.02 5.26
CA TRP A 42 14.44 2.80 6.00
C TRP A 42 15.66 1.89 6.17
N ASN A 43 15.87 1.37 7.39
CA ASN A 43 16.93 0.41 7.74
C ASN A 43 16.72 -1.00 7.15
N GLY A 44 15.99 -1.11 6.04
CA GLY A 44 15.77 -2.33 5.28
C GLY A 44 15.65 -1.97 3.80
N LYS A 45 16.72 -2.22 3.04
CA LYS A 45 16.63 -2.21 1.57
C LYS A 45 15.57 -3.23 1.15
N GLY A 46 14.74 -2.89 0.17
CA GLY A 46 13.69 -3.79 -0.34
C GLY A 46 12.38 -3.79 0.45
N LEU A 47 12.17 -2.79 1.30
CA LEU A 47 10.85 -2.48 1.85
C LEU A 47 10.12 -1.49 0.95
N PHE A 48 8.85 -1.76 0.64
CA PHE A 48 7.97 -0.82 -0.03
C PHE A 48 6.53 -0.96 0.44
N VAL A 49 5.74 0.08 0.22
CA VAL A 49 4.33 0.16 0.58
C VAL A 49 3.50 0.22 -0.68
N VAL A 50 2.39 -0.51 -0.68
CA VAL A 50 1.33 -0.38 -1.68
C VAL A 50 -0.02 -0.23 -1.00
N LYS A 51 -0.90 0.54 -1.63
CA LYS A 51 -2.31 0.60 -1.25
C LYS A 51 -3.04 -0.61 -1.82
N GLN A 52 -3.74 -1.34 -0.98
CA GLN A 52 -4.60 -2.43 -1.44
C GLN A 52 -5.81 -1.87 -2.18
N ILE A 53 -6.21 -2.60 -3.22
CA ILE A 53 -7.46 -2.36 -3.94
C ILE A 53 -8.59 -2.78 -2.99
N PRO A 54 -9.59 -1.91 -2.73
CA PRO A 54 -10.76 -2.30 -1.95
C PRO A 54 -11.41 -3.53 -2.56
N ALA A 55 -11.80 -4.48 -1.72
CA ALA A 55 -12.30 -5.77 -2.17
C ALA A 55 -13.51 -6.21 -1.34
N HIS A 56 -14.56 -6.64 -2.03
CA HIS A 56 -15.74 -7.27 -1.44
C HIS A 56 -15.59 -8.79 -1.53
N ILE A 57 -15.39 -9.44 -0.40
CA ILE A 57 -15.14 -10.88 -0.31
C ILE A 57 -16.39 -11.58 0.19
N THR A 58 -17.01 -12.41 -0.65
CA THR A 58 -18.28 -13.07 -0.37
C THR A 58 -18.11 -14.45 0.28
N GLU A 59 -19.22 -15.04 0.71
CA GLU A 59 -19.33 -16.38 1.28
C GLU A 59 -18.79 -17.51 0.38
N GLU A 60 -18.65 -17.28 -0.92
CA GLU A 60 -18.01 -18.25 -1.84
C GLU A 60 -16.49 -18.29 -1.69
N ILE A 61 -15.88 -17.17 -1.28
CA ILE A 61 -14.44 -16.99 -1.16
C ILE A 61 -13.98 -17.23 0.28
N ILE A 62 -14.74 -16.75 1.28
CA ILE A 62 -14.37 -16.84 2.70
C ILE A 62 -13.90 -18.24 3.16
N PRO A 63 -14.60 -19.34 2.81
CA PRO A 63 -14.16 -20.69 3.18
C PRO A 63 -12.76 -21.04 2.68
N LYS A 64 -12.36 -20.50 1.51
CA LYS A 64 -11.10 -20.78 0.82
C LYS A 64 -9.94 -19.89 1.28
N MET A 65 -10.21 -18.87 2.09
CA MET A 65 -9.17 -17.97 2.59
C MET A 65 -8.22 -18.71 3.54
N GLN A 66 -6.93 -18.75 3.20
CA GLN A 66 -5.88 -19.29 4.08
C GLN A 66 -5.51 -18.33 5.23
N SER A 67 -5.82 -17.04 5.06
CA SER A 67 -5.48 -15.97 6.02
C SER A 67 -6.43 -15.90 7.23
N LEU A 68 -7.51 -16.68 7.26
CA LEU A 68 -8.47 -16.69 8.37
C LEU A 68 -8.54 -18.08 9.02
N PRO A 69 -8.51 -18.17 10.37
CA PRO A 69 -8.79 -19.42 11.07
C PRO A 69 -10.27 -19.81 10.92
N GLN A 70 -10.57 -21.11 11.05
CA GLN A 70 -11.93 -21.62 10.85
C GLN A 70 -12.97 -20.94 11.75
N SER A 71 -12.64 -20.74 13.03
CA SER A 71 -13.53 -20.06 13.98
C SER A 71 -13.92 -18.64 13.56
N ALA A 72 -13.03 -17.90 12.89
CA ALA A 72 -13.35 -16.59 12.37
C ALA A 72 -14.26 -16.67 11.15
N LYS A 73 -14.03 -17.64 10.25
CA LYS A 73 -14.90 -17.88 9.08
C LYS A 73 -16.32 -18.17 9.52
N ASP A 74 -16.49 -19.03 10.52
CA ASP A 74 -17.80 -19.43 11.03
C ASP A 74 -18.58 -18.23 11.59
N LEU A 75 -17.91 -17.35 12.35
CA LEU A 75 -18.50 -16.12 12.89
C LEU A 75 -18.91 -15.13 11.79
N ILE A 76 -18.09 -14.97 10.75
CA ILE A 76 -18.38 -14.06 9.63
C ILE A 76 -19.57 -14.56 8.82
N LEU A 77 -19.58 -15.86 8.48
CA LEU A 77 -20.65 -16.50 7.70
C LEU A 77 -21.98 -16.53 8.44
N LYS A 78 -21.96 -16.75 9.77
CA LYS A 78 -23.16 -16.61 10.61
C LYS A 78 -23.66 -15.16 10.68
N GLY A 79 -22.76 -14.20 10.56
CA GLY A 79 -23.05 -12.77 10.60
C GLY A 79 -23.55 -12.23 9.26
N LYS A 80 -22.73 -11.39 8.62
CA LYS A 80 -23.08 -10.72 7.36
C LYS A 80 -22.80 -11.55 6.11
N GLY A 81 -21.97 -12.60 6.21
CA GLY A 81 -21.61 -13.45 5.07
C GLY A 81 -20.57 -12.85 4.12
N PHE A 82 -19.99 -11.69 4.42
CA PHE A 82 -18.96 -11.05 3.59
C PHE A 82 -17.93 -10.28 4.43
N VAL A 83 -16.79 -9.95 3.80
CA VAL A 83 -15.74 -9.07 4.33
C VAL A 83 -15.44 -7.98 3.31
N ASP A 84 -15.55 -6.72 3.72
CA ASP A 84 -15.09 -5.57 2.93
C ASP A 84 -13.72 -5.11 3.40
N TYR A 85 -12.71 -5.27 2.54
CA TYR A 85 -11.41 -4.64 2.74
C TYR A 85 -11.47 -3.22 2.24
N THR A 86 -11.26 -2.25 3.13
CA THR A 86 -11.29 -0.82 2.83
C THR A 86 -10.06 -0.13 3.39
N SER A 87 -9.52 0.83 2.63
CA SER A 87 -8.46 1.75 3.11
C SER A 87 -7.22 1.07 3.69
N GLN A 88 -6.82 -0.09 3.16
CA GLN A 88 -5.64 -0.83 3.64
C GLN A 88 -4.39 -0.52 2.81
N CYS A 89 -3.25 -0.49 3.47
CA CYS A 89 -1.94 -0.52 2.85
C CYS A 89 -1.12 -1.66 3.47
N LEU A 90 -0.29 -2.29 2.65
CA LEU A 90 0.67 -3.28 3.09
C LEU A 90 2.09 -2.73 2.93
N ILE A 91 2.97 -3.07 3.87
CA ILE A 91 4.40 -2.96 3.69
C ILE A 91 4.94 -4.34 3.34
N TYR A 92 5.66 -4.44 2.24
CA TYR A 92 6.23 -5.68 1.73
C TYR A 92 7.74 -5.64 1.82
N ASN A 93 8.33 -6.73 2.29
CA ASN A 93 9.76 -6.97 2.25
C ASN A 93 10.08 -7.93 1.11
N GLU A 94 10.65 -7.42 0.03
CA GLU A 94 10.96 -8.20 -1.16
C GLU A 94 12.06 -9.25 -0.91
N ASN A 95 12.91 -9.04 0.09
CA ASN A 95 13.96 -10.01 0.41
C ASN A 95 13.43 -11.24 1.15
N THR A 96 12.30 -11.13 1.84
CA THR A 96 11.74 -12.23 2.64
C THR A 96 10.37 -12.69 2.17
N GLY A 97 9.74 -11.95 1.26
CA GLY A 97 8.35 -12.16 0.84
C GLY A 97 7.30 -11.85 1.91
N ARG A 98 7.70 -11.17 3.00
CA ARG A 98 6.80 -10.88 4.12
C ARG A 98 5.96 -9.65 3.80
N ALA A 99 4.64 -9.77 3.97
CA ALA A 99 3.70 -8.67 3.89
C ALA A 99 3.12 -8.41 5.29
N ASP A 100 3.24 -7.19 5.79
CA ASP A 100 2.61 -6.74 7.03
C ASP A 100 1.68 -5.55 6.74
N SER A 101 0.82 -5.23 7.71
CA SER A 101 0.03 -4.00 7.65
C SER A 101 0.96 -2.79 7.81
N TRP A 102 0.83 -1.82 6.91
CA TRP A 102 1.51 -0.54 7.06
C TRP A 102 0.60 0.47 7.78
N VAL A 103 1.11 0.97 8.91
CA VAL A 103 0.55 2.12 9.61
C VAL A 103 1.64 3.18 9.65
N PRO A 104 1.46 4.34 8.99
CA PRO A 104 2.50 5.37 8.98
C PRO A 104 2.73 5.89 10.40
N SER A 105 3.99 5.86 10.83
CA SER A 105 4.41 6.52 12.06
C SER A 105 4.48 8.03 11.87
N ILE A 106 4.57 8.81 12.95
CA ILE A 106 4.77 10.25 12.83
C ILE A 106 6.10 10.59 12.12
N SER A 107 7.11 9.74 12.28
CA SER A 107 8.38 9.85 11.56
C SER A 107 8.21 9.66 10.06
N ASP A 108 7.28 8.79 9.63
CA ASP A 108 6.95 8.59 8.22
C ASP A 108 6.20 9.79 7.64
N VAL A 109 5.31 10.38 8.44
CA VAL A 109 4.52 11.57 8.05
C VAL A 109 5.40 12.80 7.84
N PHE A 110 6.40 13.01 8.69
CA PHE A 110 7.34 14.14 8.57
C PHE A 110 8.54 13.86 7.67
N ALA A 111 8.62 12.66 7.09
CA ALA A 111 9.70 12.33 6.20
C ALA A 111 9.54 13.00 4.82
N GLU A 112 10.69 13.41 4.28
CA GLU A 112 10.82 14.02 2.96
C GLU A 112 11.72 13.19 2.04
N ASP A 113 11.91 11.91 2.36
CA ASP A 113 12.79 10.97 1.66
C ASP A 113 12.00 9.85 0.95
N TRP A 114 10.71 10.11 0.68
CA TRP A 114 9.86 9.17 -0.05
C TRP A 114 10.22 9.13 -1.54
N GLU A 115 10.06 7.96 -2.14
CA GLU A 115 10.29 7.73 -3.56
C GLU A 115 9.32 6.67 -4.10
N VAL A 116 9.02 6.74 -5.39
CA VAL A 116 8.25 5.69 -6.09
C VAL A 116 9.21 4.53 -6.40
N VAL A 117 8.75 3.30 -6.19
CA VAL A 117 9.49 2.09 -6.61
C VAL A 117 9.25 1.86 -8.09
N GLY A 118 10.34 1.77 -8.86
CA GLY A 118 10.36 1.44 -10.28
C GLY A 118 11.20 0.20 -10.57
#